data_AF-A0A2W1JWY4-F1
#
_entry.id   AF-A0A2W1JWY4-F1
#
_cell.length_a   1.000
_cell.length_b   1.000
_cell.length_c   1.000
_cell.angle_alpha   90.00
_cell.angle_beta   90.00
_cell.angle_gamma   90.00
#
_symmetry.space_group_name_H-M   'P 1'
#
loop_
_entity.id
_entity.type
_entity.pdbx_description
1 polymer ?
#
loop_
_entity_poly.entity_id
_entity_poly.type
_entity_poly.pdbx_seq_one_letter_code
_entity_poly.pdbx_strand_id
1 'polypeptide(L)'
;MSALKSKFSFEDVDLFLTQQDTLSALIVWLVLEGLSFILLPSFQLIPGEHKHLTWILISGSLGVTGAVLIGLSSGIIQYCHDNLPRRGTNKQSLINVAQVMSWMGLAGVGFPLVFVALEFWVILTQGTLD
;
A
#
# COMPACT_ATOMS: atom_id res chain seq x y z
N MET A 1 -26.73 -23.33 -22.72
CA MET A 1 -25.38 -23.62 -22.19
C MET A 1 -24.38 -22.46 -22.44
N SER A 2 -24.84 -21.21 -22.59
CA SER A 2 -24.00 -20.05 -22.96
C SER A 2 -23.73 -19.05 -21.81
N ALA A 3 -24.39 -19.17 -20.65
CA ALA A 3 -24.25 -18.22 -19.54
C ALA A 3 -23.02 -18.46 -18.64
N LEU A 4 -22.41 -19.65 -18.69
CA LEU A 4 -21.27 -20.00 -17.85
C LEU A 4 -19.92 -19.47 -18.37
N LYS A 5 -19.78 -19.27 -19.69
CA LYS A 5 -18.54 -18.80 -20.31
C LYS A 5 -18.32 -17.29 -20.14
N SER A 6 -19.39 -16.52 -19.98
CA SER A 6 -19.33 -15.06 -19.85
C SER A 6 -18.90 -14.61 -18.45
N LYS A 7 -19.33 -15.27 -17.37
CA LYS A 7 -18.92 -14.89 -16.00
C LYS A 7 -17.44 -15.14 -15.72
N PHE A 8 -16.95 -16.31 -16.16
CA PHE A 8 -15.57 -16.72 -15.93
C PHE A 8 -14.56 -15.73 -16.53
N SER A 9 -14.85 -15.15 -17.69
CA SER A 9 -13.91 -14.27 -18.38
C SER A 9 -13.83 -12.83 -17.85
N PHE A 10 -14.82 -12.34 -17.10
CA PHE A 10 -14.79 -10.99 -16.53
C PHE A 10 -14.24 -11.01 -15.10
N GLU A 11 -14.66 -11.97 -14.28
CA GLU A 11 -14.14 -12.12 -12.90
C GLU A 11 -12.64 -12.39 -12.88
N ASP A 12 -12.11 -13.19 -13.80
CA ASP A 12 -10.66 -13.46 -13.88
C ASP A 12 -9.84 -12.23 -14.30
N VAL A 13 -10.41 -11.34 -15.14
CA VAL A 13 -9.73 -10.13 -15.62
C VAL A 13 -9.72 -9.05 -14.55
N ASP A 14 -10.84 -8.87 -13.83
CA ASP A 14 -10.92 -7.94 -12.69
C ASP A 14 -10.01 -8.40 -11.54
N LEU A 15 -9.93 -9.72 -11.31
CA LEU A 15 -9.00 -10.31 -10.36
C LEU A 15 -7.55 -10.02 -10.78
N PHE A 16 -7.21 -10.20 -12.06
CA PHE A 16 -5.86 -9.95 -12.58
C PHE A 16 -5.46 -8.47 -12.46
N LEU A 17 -6.35 -7.53 -12.78
CA LEU A 17 -6.10 -6.10 -12.64
C LEU A 17 -5.92 -5.70 -11.17
N THR A 18 -6.78 -6.23 -10.28
CA THR A 18 -6.67 -6.03 -8.83
C THR A 18 -5.36 -6.59 -8.28
N GLN A 19 -4.95 -7.75 -8.78
CA GLN A 19 -3.70 -8.40 -8.39
C GLN A 19 -2.49 -7.60 -8.90
N GLN A 20 -2.57 -7.05 -10.12
CA GLN A 20 -1.52 -6.21 -10.69
C GLN A 20 -1.30 -4.93 -9.86
N ASP A 21 -2.36 -4.26 -9.43
CA ASP A 21 -2.26 -3.06 -8.58
C ASP A 21 -1.70 -3.40 -7.20
N THR A 22 -2.14 -4.52 -6.61
CA THR A 22 -1.60 -5.04 -5.34
C THR A 22 -0.11 -5.36 -5.45
N LEU A 23 0.29 -6.02 -6.54
CA LEU A 23 1.67 -6.47 -6.77
C LEU A 23 2.56 -5.26 -7.08
N SER A 24 2.06 -4.29 -7.83
CA SER A 24 2.74 -3.01 -8.05
C SER A 24 2.98 -2.27 -6.73
N ALA A 25 1.94 -2.13 -5.89
CA ALA A 25 2.08 -1.53 -4.56
C ALA A 25 3.05 -2.30 -3.67
N LEU A 26 3.04 -3.63 -3.72
CA LEU A 26 3.95 -4.48 -2.95
C LEU A 26 5.40 -4.36 -3.43
N ILE A 27 5.63 -4.24 -4.75
CA ILE A 27 6.96 -3.96 -5.31
C ILE A 27 7.45 -2.58 -4.84
N VAL A 28 6.60 -1.55 -4.90
CA VAL A 28 6.95 -0.21 -4.44
C VAL A 28 7.33 -0.24 -2.96
N TRP A 29 6.51 -0.89 -2.11
CA TRP A 29 6.84 -1.06 -0.71
C TRP A 29 8.18 -1.81 -0.51
N LEU A 30 8.44 -2.87 -1.27
CA LEU A 30 9.66 -3.68 -1.13
C LEU A 30 10.92 -2.88 -1.55
N VAL A 31 10.81 -2.04 -2.58
CA VAL A 31 11.88 -1.11 -2.97
C VAL A 31 12.12 -0.07 -1.86
N LEU A 32 11.04 0.49 -1.29
CA LEU A 32 11.13 1.45 -0.19
C LEU A 32 11.73 0.84 1.09
N GLU A 33 11.34 -0.38 1.42
CA GLU A 33 11.89 -1.14 2.55
C GLU A 33 13.38 -1.42 2.33
N GLY A 34 13.76 -1.84 1.12
CA GLY A 34 15.17 -2.05 0.75
C GLY A 34 16.02 -0.78 0.83
N LEU A 35 15.50 0.35 0.34
CA LEU A 35 16.16 1.66 0.49
C LEU A 35 16.31 2.04 1.97
N SER A 36 15.26 1.82 2.77
CA SER A 36 15.28 2.08 4.21
C SER A 36 16.34 1.22 4.89
N PHE A 37 16.47 -0.05 4.51
CA PHE A 37 17.46 -0.96 5.06
C PHE A 37 18.91 -0.57 4.75
N ILE A 38 19.14 0.16 3.64
CA ILE A 38 20.45 0.73 3.31
C ILE A 38 20.69 2.02 4.11
N LEU A 39 19.69 2.91 4.17
CA LEU A 39 19.82 4.23 4.80
C LEU A 39 19.90 4.15 6.33
N LEU A 40 19.08 3.32 6.98
CA LEU A 40 19.01 3.19 8.44
C LEU A 40 20.38 2.88 9.10
N PRO A 41 21.16 1.86 8.67
CA PRO A 41 22.48 1.60 9.23
C PRO A 41 23.53 2.62 8.79
N SER A 42 23.46 3.16 7.56
CA SER A 42 24.40 4.18 7.08
C SER A 42 24.37 5.47 7.90
N PHE A 43 23.22 5.80 8.50
CA PHE A 43 23.06 6.99 9.33
C PHE A 43 22.95 6.68 10.84
N GLN A 44 23.17 5.42 11.27
CA GLN A 44 23.07 4.97 12.67
C GLN A 44 21.69 5.26 13.34
N LEU A 45 20.60 5.37 12.58
CA LEU A 45 19.27 5.75 13.10
C LEU A 45 18.68 4.76 14.10
N ILE A 46 19.11 3.50 14.04
CA ILE A 46 18.60 2.43 14.91
C ILE A 46 19.77 1.86 15.73
N PRO A 47 20.05 2.43 16.92
CA PRO A 47 20.98 1.82 17.85
C PRO A 47 20.27 0.63 18.53
N GLY A 48 20.55 -0.60 18.06
CA GLY A 48 20.22 -1.84 18.75
C GLY A 48 19.74 -2.99 17.83
N GLU A 49 20.39 -4.16 17.94
CA GLU A 49 20.07 -5.38 17.16
C GLU A 49 18.58 -5.78 17.22
N HIS A 50 17.90 -5.51 18.34
CA HIS A 50 16.49 -5.86 18.52
C HIS A 50 15.51 -4.93 17.81
N LYS A 51 15.90 -3.67 17.53
CA LYS A 51 15.00 -2.69 16.90
C LYS A 51 14.82 -2.93 15.41
N HIS A 52 15.79 -3.56 14.73
CA HIS A 52 15.68 -3.92 13.31
C HIS A 52 14.60 -4.98 13.06
N LEU A 53 14.50 -5.98 13.94
CA LEU A 53 13.45 -7.01 13.83
C LEU A 53 12.06 -6.42 14.06
N THR A 54 11.90 -5.59 15.08
CA THR A 54 10.63 -4.88 15.35
C THR A 54 10.25 -3.97 14.18
N TRP A 55 11.22 -3.28 13.58
CA TRP A 55 11.02 -2.45 12.39
C TRP A 55 10.48 -3.27 11.21
N ILE A 56 11.17 -4.35 10.84
CA ILE A 56 10.74 -5.22 9.73
C ILE A 56 9.36 -5.81 10.01
N LEU A 57 9.06 -6.18 11.27
CA LEU A 57 7.75 -6.74 11.63
C LEU A 57 6.64 -5.70 11.43
N ILE A 58 6.85 -4.47 11.90
CA ILE A 58 5.88 -3.37 11.80
C ILE A 58 5.74 -2.94 10.34
N SER A 59 6.85 -2.60 9.69
CA SER A 59 6.87 -2.17 8.28
C SER A 59 6.34 -3.26 7.35
N GLY A 60 6.74 -4.52 7.57
CA GLY A 60 6.23 -5.69 6.85
C GLY A 60 4.72 -5.82 6.97
N SER A 61 4.19 -5.77 8.18
CA SER A 61 2.74 -5.88 8.39
C SER A 61 1.98 -4.70 7.77
N LEU A 62 2.49 -3.47 7.88
CA LEU A 62 1.87 -2.27 7.31
C LEU A 62 1.94 -2.26 5.77
N GLY A 63 3.07 -2.66 5.18
CA GLY A 63 3.26 -2.71 3.74
C GLY A 63 2.38 -3.76 3.08
N VAL A 64 2.32 -4.97 3.66
CA VAL A 64 1.45 -6.04 3.16
C VAL A 64 -0.01 -5.66 3.33
N THR A 65 -0.40 -5.16 4.50
CA THR A 65 -1.79 -4.70 4.74
C THR A 65 -2.15 -3.57 3.79
N GLY A 66 -1.24 -2.61 3.57
CA GLY A 66 -1.46 -1.48 2.69
C GLY A 66 -1.59 -1.86 1.22
N ALA A 67 -0.78 -2.81 0.73
CA ALA A 67 -0.90 -3.35 -0.62
C ALA A 67 -2.25 -4.05 -0.84
N VAL A 68 -2.70 -4.85 0.14
CA VAL A 68 -4.02 -5.51 0.08
C VAL A 68 -5.16 -4.48 0.07
N LEU A 69 -5.06 -3.42 0.87
CA LEU A 69 -6.03 -2.32 0.87
C LEU A 69 -6.11 -1.60 -0.48
N ILE A 70 -4.98 -1.39 -1.16
CA ILE A 70 -4.94 -0.80 -2.51
C ILE A 70 -5.64 -1.73 -3.52
N GLY A 71 -5.32 -3.03 -3.49
CA GLY A 71 -6.01 -4.02 -4.33
C GLY A 71 -7.53 -4.01 -4.14
N LEU A 72 -7.97 -4.12 -2.89
CA LEU A 72 -9.39 -4.08 -2.55
C LEU A 72 -10.05 -2.77 -3.00
N SER A 73 -9.37 -1.64 -2.89
CA SER A 73 -9.88 -0.36 -3.39
C SER A 73 -10.10 -0.35 -4.90
N SER A 74 -9.17 -0.92 -5.67
CA SER A 74 -9.24 -0.99 -7.13
C SER A 74 -10.41 -1.88 -7.58
N GLY A 75 -10.57 -3.04 -6.93
CA GLY A 75 -11.70 -3.95 -7.18
C GLY A 75 -13.06 -3.32 -6.87
N ILE A 76 -13.19 -2.55 -5.78
CA ILE A 76 -14.44 -1.84 -5.44
C ILE A 76 -14.75 -0.74 -6.48
N ILE A 77 -13.73 -0.03 -6.97
CA ILE A 77 -13.89 1.02 -7.98
C ILE A 77 -14.33 0.42 -9.32
N GLN A 78 -13.68 -0.67 -9.77
CA GLN A 78 -14.07 -1.41 -10.99
C GLN A 78 -15.49 -1.97 -10.88
N TYR A 79 -15.83 -2.60 -9.76
CA TYR A 79 -17.18 -3.09 -9.51
C TYR A 79 -18.23 -1.96 -9.59
N CYS A 80 -17.93 -0.78 -9.02
CA CYS A 80 -18.80 0.39 -9.13
C CYS A 80 -18.89 0.98 -10.53
N HIS A 81 -17.86 0.80 -11.34
CA HIS A 81 -17.83 1.26 -12.72
C HIS A 81 -18.73 0.40 -13.61
N ASP A 82 -18.68 -0.93 -13.43
CA ASP A 82 -19.31 -1.88 -14.36
C ASP A 82 -20.71 -2.31 -13.94
N ASN A 83 -21.02 -2.37 -12.64
CA ASN A 83 -22.30 -2.90 -12.14
C ASN A 83 -23.29 -1.84 -11.64
N LEU A 84 -22.85 -0.59 -11.42
CA LEU A 84 -23.71 0.46 -10.85
C LEU A 84 -24.08 1.54 -11.89
N PRO A 85 -25.37 1.89 -12.00
CA PRO A 85 -25.83 2.96 -12.88
C PRO A 85 -25.15 4.30 -12.54
N ARG A 86 -24.89 5.09 -13.59
CA ARG A 86 -24.07 6.32 -13.56
C ARG A 86 -24.51 7.39 -12.55
N ARG A 87 -25.72 7.29 -11.99
CA ARG A 87 -26.30 8.22 -11.01
C ARG A 87 -27.03 7.44 -9.91
N GLY A 88 -26.45 7.40 -8.71
CA GLY A 88 -27.06 6.83 -7.52
C GLY A 88 -26.21 7.09 -6.28
N THR A 89 -26.82 7.50 -5.17
CA THR A 89 -26.13 7.89 -3.92
C THR A 89 -25.22 6.77 -3.40
N ASN A 90 -25.59 5.50 -3.61
CA ASN A 90 -24.79 4.33 -3.22
C ASN A 90 -23.47 4.20 -3.99
N LYS A 91 -23.39 4.66 -5.24
CA LYS A 91 -22.15 4.62 -6.03
C LYS A 91 -21.12 5.59 -5.46
N GLN A 92 -21.56 6.80 -5.09
CA GLN A 92 -20.67 7.83 -4.55
C GLN A 92 -20.09 7.40 -3.18
N SER A 93 -20.90 6.77 -2.32
CA SER A 93 -20.42 6.28 -1.02
C SER A 93 -19.39 5.16 -1.16
N LEU A 94 -19.59 4.21 -2.08
CA LEU A 94 -18.64 3.13 -2.34
C LEU A 94 -17.31 3.65 -2.90
N ILE A 95 -17.37 4.61 -3.83
CA ILE A 95 -16.16 5.26 -4.37
C ILE A 95 -15.39 5.99 -3.26
N ASN A 96 -16.07 6.71 -2.37
CA ASN A 96 -15.42 7.39 -1.25
C ASN A 96 -14.75 6.39 -0.30
N VAL A 97 -15.40 5.26 0.02
CA VAL A 97 -14.79 4.20 0.83
C VAL A 97 -13.56 3.62 0.15
N ALA A 98 -13.64 3.35 -1.15
CA ALA A 98 -12.49 2.87 -1.92
C ALA A 98 -11.34 3.88 -1.93
N GLN A 99 -11.63 5.17 -2.08
CA GLN A 99 -10.60 6.21 -1.99
C GLN A 99 -9.96 6.27 -0.61
N VAL A 100 -10.73 6.20 0.47
CA VAL A 100 -10.17 6.15 1.83
C VAL A 100 -9.28 4.91 2.01
N MET A 101 -9.73 3.74 1.55
CA MET A 101 -8.92 2.52 1.57
C MET A 101 -7.63 2.64 0.77
N SER A 102 -7.69 3.26 -0.42
CA SER A 102 -6.52 3.52 -1.27
C SER A 102 -5.52 4.44 -0.57
N TRP A 103 -5.99 5.51 0.07
CA TRP A 103 -5.14 6.43 0.83
C TRP A 103 -4.51 5.78 2.06
N MET A 104 -5.29 4.97 2.80
CA MET A 104 -4.76 4.19 3.92
C MET A 104 -3.72 3.18 3.45
N GLY A 105 -3.96 2.54 2.31
CA GLY A 105 -3.01 1.61 1.72
C GLY A 105 -1.73 2.29 1.24
N LEU A 106 -1.84 3.47 0.62
CA LEU A 106 -0.70 4.30 0.23
C LEU A 106 0.12 4.74 1.45
N ALA A 107 -0.55 5.13 2.54
CA ALA A 107 0.12 5.48 3.80
C ALA A 107 0.86 4.28 4.40
N GLY A 108 0.29 3.07 4.32
CA GLY A 108 0.95 1.83 4.76
C GLY A 108 2.17 1.46 3.93
N VAL A 109 2.07 1.51 2.60
CA VAL A 109 3.18 1.25 1.67
C VAL A 109 4.27 2.32 1.80
N GLY A 110 3.89 3.59 1.99
CA GLY A 110 4.80 4.72 2.14
C GLY A 110 5.40 4.89 3.53
N PHE A 111 4.95 4.11 4.51
CA PHE A 111 5.44 4.16 5.90
C PHE A 111 6.97 4.12 6.03
N PRO A 112 7.71 3.22 5.34
CA PRO A 112 9.18 3.15 5.45
C PRO A 112 9.84 4.46 5.08
N LEU A 113 9.38 5.06 3.97
CA LEU A 113 9.91 6.32 3.44
C LEU A 113 9.66 7.48 4.41
N VAL A 114 8.43 7.60 4.92
CA VAL A 114 8.06 8.68 5.85
C VAL A 114 8.89 8.62 7.12
N PHE A 115 9.10 7.41 7.65
CA PHE A 115 9.89 7.22 8.86
C PHE A 115 11.37 7.59 8.65
N VAL A 116 11.98 7.10 7.57
CA VAL A 116 13.37 7.45 7.23
C VAL A 116 13.52 8.96 7.00
N ALA A 117 12.56 9.60 6.33
CA ALA A 117 12.55 11.04 6.12
C ALA A 117 12.42 11.82 7.44
N LEU A 118 11.58 11.37 8.36
CA LEU A 118 11.42 11.97 9.69
C LEU A 118 12.71 11.87 10.51
N GLU A 119 13.31 10.69 10.57
CA GLU A 119 14.56 10.48 11.29
C GLU A 119 15.71 11.29 10.68
N PHE A 120 15.80 11.35 9.35
CA PHE A 120 16.77 12.20 8.65
C PHE A 120 16.55 13.69 8.96
N TRP A 121 15.30 14.13 9.02
CA TRP A 121 14.96 15.51 9.41
C TRP A 121 15.33 15.82 10.86
N VAL A 122 15.12 14.88 11.79
CA VAL A 122 15.53 15.00 13.19
C VAL A 122 17.05 15.17 13.28
N ILE A 123 17.83 14.35 12.56
CA ILE A 123 19.29 14.47 12.51
C ILE A 123 19.72 15.83 11.98
N LEU A 124 19.11 16.30 10.89
CA LEU A 124 19.42 17.60 10.29
C LEU A 124 19.10 18.79 11.20
N THR A 125 18.00 18.70 11.95
CA THR A 125 17.52 19.82 12.79
C THR A 125 18.12 19.82 14.19
N GLN A 126 18.46 18.66 14.73
CA GLN A 126 19.05 18.53 16.07
C GLN A 126 20.58 18.59 16.07
N GLY A 127 21.24 18.43 14.93
CA GLY A 127 22.63 18.84 14.72
C GLY A 127 23.61 18.40 15.80
N THR A 128 23.66 17.11 16.14
CA THR A 128 24.70 16.55 17.02
C THR A 128 25.00 15.10 16.67
N LEU A 129 26.11 14.87 15.96
CA LEU A 129 27.06 13.83 16.34
C LEU A 129 28.12 14.56 17.18
N ASP A 130 27.93 14.58 18.49
CA ASP A 130 29.06 14.45 19.40
C ASP A 130 29.40 12.96 19.51
#